data_AF-A0A1F7UM92-F1
#
_entry.id   AF-A0A1F7UM92-F1
#
_cell.length_a   1.000
_cell.length_b   1.000
_cell.length_c   1.000
_cell.angle_alpha   90.00
_cell.angle_beta   90.00
_cell.angle_gamma   90.00
#
_symmetry.space_group_name_H-M   'P 1'
#
loop_
_entity.id
_entity.type
_entity.pdbx_description
1 polymer ?
#
loop_
_entity_poly.entity_id
_entity_poly.type
_entity_poly.pdbx_seq_one_letter_code
_entity_poly.pdbx_strand_id
1 'polypeptide(L)'
;MDYEIRWITKYESPTNIQNYENMTRGSQQAHIQRKDLIHPELSYRVVGALYDVFNDLGFGHLERVYQRAIAKRLQELRISYREQVLTSVPFHSTSIGKHYLDFLVEDKLVLELKQRQRLSRAGIDQILGYLHATHLQLGILATFTPGGVTYLRIVNTPGHIS
;
A
#
# COMPACT_ATOMS: atom_id res chain seq x y z
N MET A 1 15.29 -16.91 -1.64
CA MET A 1 15.20 -15.80 -2.61
C MET A 1 14.65 -14.65 -1.80
N ASP A 2 15.57 -13.92 -1.19
CA ASP A 2 15.30 -13.10 -0.02
C ASP A 2 14.94 -11.71 -0.51
N TYR A 3 13.66 -11.40 -0.52
CA TYR A 3 13.18 -10.07 -0.84
C TYR A 3 13.38 -9.18 0.39
N GLU A 4 14.35 -8.27 0.32
CA GLU A 4 14.57 -7.22 1.34
C GLU A 4 13.29 -6.42 1.57
N ILE A 5 12.83 -6.39 2.82
CA ILE A 5 11.66 -5.64 3.25
C ILE A 5 12.08 -4.21 3.59
N ARG A 6 11.59 -3.22 2.83
CA ARG A 6 11.75 -1.81 3.18
C ARG A 6 10.51 -1.27 3.93
N TRP A 7 10.77 -0.89 5.17
CA TRP A 7 10.04 -0.01 6.11
C TRP A 7 8.53 -0.23 6.34
N ILE A 8 8.18 -0.71 7.54
CA ILE A 8 6.91 -0.42 8.21
C ILE A 8 7.08 0.92 8.93
N THR A 9 6.33 1.94 8.52
CA THR A 9 6.31 3.22 9.24
C THR A 9 5.17 3.20 10.26
N LYS A 10 5.48 3.21 11.55
CA LYS A 10 4.51 3.62 12.59
C LYS A 10 4.27 5.12 12.38
N TYR A 11 3.11 5.50 11.87
CA TYR A 11 2.79 6.90 11.62
C TYR A 11 2.25 7.54 12.90
N GLU A 12 3.09 8.30 13.58
CA GLU A 12 2.66 9.31 14.55
C GLU A 12 2.75 10.67 13.83
N SER A 13 1.62 11.34 13.59
CA SER A 13 1.58 12.70 13.01
C SER A 13 2.55 13.62 13.77
N PRO A 14 3.42 14.46 13.14
CA PRO A 14 2.97 15.71 12.49
C PRO A 14 3.91 16.32 11.40
N THR A 15 3.42 17.41 10.79
CA THR A 15 4.11 18.48 10.00
C THR A 15 5.65 18.45 9.92
N ASN A 16 6.22 18.03 8.78
CA ASN A 16 7.32 18.66 8.01
C ASN A 16 7.97 17.62 7.06
N ILE A 17 8.11 17.96 5.77
CA ILE A 17 8.44 17.03 4.66
C ILE A 17 9.91 16.56 4.69
N GLN A 18 10.83 17.34 5.26
CA GLN A 18 12.26 16.98 5.35
C GLN A 18 12.54 15.84 6.33
N ASN A 19 11.63 15.55 7.27
CA ASN A 19 11.83 14.48 8.24
C ASN A 19 11.68 13.08 7.62
N TYR A 20 10.96 12.89 6.51
CA TYR A 20 10.72 11.57 5.92
C TYR A 20 11.94 11.01 5.17
N GLU A 21 12.69 11.86 4.45
CA GLU A 21 13.95 11.46 3.81
C GLU A 21 15.06 11.20 4.85
N ASN A 22 15.02 11.91 5.98
CA ASN A 22 15.93 11.67 7.10
C ASN A 22 15.50 10.47 7.96
N MET A 23 14.21 10.17 8.10
CA MET A 23 13.71 8.95 8.74
C MET A 23 14.05 7.70 7.92
N THR A 24 14.03 7.78 6.58
CA THR A 24 14.46 6.66 5.71
C THR A 24 15.98 6.50 5.65
N ARG A 25 16.77 7.53 5.97
CA ARG A 25 18.23 7.47 6.05
C ARG A 25 18.78 7.18 7.45
N GLY A 26 18.03 7.49 8.51
CA GLY A 26 18.47 7.44 9.91
C GLY A 26 17.76 6.43 10.80
N SER A 27 16.75 5.70 10.30
CA SER A 27 16.22 4.57 11.04
C SER A 27 17.25 3.45 11.00
N GLN A 28 17.71 3.03 12.18
CA GLN A 28 18.37 1.74 12.33
C GLN A 28 17.45 0.70 11.69
N GLN A 29 18.00 -0.14 10.81
CA GLN A 29 17.26 -1.22 10.15
C GLN A 29 16.60 -2.09 11.23
N ALA A 30 15.31 -1.85 11.50
CA ALA A 30 14.53 -2.76 12.30
C ALA A 30 14.46 -4.07 11.52
N HIS A 31 15.03 -5.14 12.07
CA HIS A 31 14.99 -6.45 11.44
C HIS A 31 13.57 -7.03 11.62
N ILE A 32 12.65 -6.61 10.76
CA ILE A 32 11.25 -7.06 10.78
C ILE A 32 11.24 -8.51 10.30
N GLN A 33 10.81 -9.43 11.17
CA GLN A 33 10.65 -10.82 10.81
C GLN A 33 9.30 -11.01 10.12
N ARG A 34 9.17 -12.05 9.28
CA ARG A 34 7.90 -12.37 8.60
C ARG A 34 6.72 -12.49 9.56
N LYS A 35 6.95 -12.97 10.79
CA LYS A 35 5.93 -13.10 11.85
C LYS A 35 5.36 -11.76 12.33
N ASP A 36 6.08 -10.67 12.12
CA ASP A 36 5.68 -9.32 12.53
C ASP A 36 4.83 -8.62 11.44
N LEU A 37 4.68 -9.27 10.27
CA LEU A 37 3.81 -8.77 9.21
C LEU A 37 2.36 -9.14 9.48
N ILE A 38 1.48 -8.15 9.32
CA ILE A 38 0.04 -8.38 9.27
C ILE A 38 -0.26 -9.13 7.96
N HIS A 39 -1.06 -10.19 8.03
CA HIS A 39 -1.42 -11.05 6.90
C HIS A 39 -0.23 -11.41 5.96
N PRO A 40 0.83 -12.06 6.47
CA PRO A 40 2.08 -12.22 5.72
C PRO A 40 1.86 -12.93 4.38
N GLU A 41 1.15 -14.06 4.39
CA GLU A 41 0.90 -14.88 3.20
C GLU A 41 0.16 -14.09 2.12
N LEU A 42 -0.93 -13.42 2.50
CA LEU A 42 -1.71 -12.59 1.57
C LEU A 42 -0.86 -11.43 1.03
N SER A 43 -0.13 -10.75 1.91
CA SER A 43 0.73 -9.62 1.53
C SER A 43 1.80 -10.04 0.51
N TYR A 44 2.48 -11.17 0.73
CA TYR A 44 3.47 -11.67 -0.22
C TYR A 44 2.85 -12.10 -1.55
N ARG A 45 1.66 -12.71 -1.53
CA ARG A 45 0.95 -13.08 -2.78
C ARG A 45 0.54 -11.86 -3.58
N VAL A 46 0.03 -10.82 -2.94
CA VAL A 46 -0.31 -9.54 -3.60
C VAL A 46 0.94 -8.87 -4.17
N VAL A 47 2.04 -8.82 -3.42
CA VAL A 47 3.31 -8.27 -3.92
C VAL A 47 3.87 -9.10 -5.08
N GLY A 48 3.78 -10.43 -5.01
CA GLY A 48 4.14 -11.31 -6.12
C GLY A 48 3.35 -11.00 -7.39
N ALA A 49 2.03 -10.79 -7.27
CA ALA A 49 1.19 -10.39 -8.40
C ALA A 49 1.63 -9.05 -9.02
N LEU A 50 2.10 -8.09 -8.23
CA LEU A 50 2.66 -6.83 -8.74
C LEU A 50 3.92 -7.08 -9.58
N TYR A 51 4.82 -7.93 -9.09
CA TYR A 51 6.05 -8.28 -9.83
C TYR A 51 5.76 -9.07 -11.10
N ASP A 52 4.86 -10.05 -11.05
CA ASP A 52 4.45 -10.81 -12.23
C ASP A 52 3.94 -9.89 -13.34
N VAL A 53 3.04 -8.96 -12.99
CA VAL A 53 2.51 -7.98 -13.95
C VAL A 53 3.59 -7.06 -14.49
N PHE A 54 4.54 -6.62 -13.66
CA PHE A 54 5.66 -5.81 -14.16
C PHE A 54 6.58 -6.60 -15.09
N ASN A 55 6.85 -7.87 -14.79
CA ASN A 55 7.69 -8.74 -15.62
C ASN A 55 7.05 -8.98 -16.99
N ASP A 56 5.72 -9.10 -17.04
CA ASP A 56 4.99 -9.33 -18.28
C ASP A 56 4.80 -8.05 -19.12
N LEU A 57 4.47 -6.92 -18.49
CA LEU A 57 4.13 -5.68 -19.20
C LEU A 57 5.32 -4.71 -19.38
N GLY A 58 6.32 -4.78 -18.52
CA GLY A 58 7.36 -3.78 -18.40
C GLY A 58 6.85 -2.40 -17.94
N PHE A 59 7.74 -1.41 -17.96
CA PHE A 59 7.41 -0.03 -17.62
C PHE A 59 6.80 0.75 -18.80
N GLY A 60 6.07 1.83 -18.51
CA GLY A 60 5.65 2.84 -19.50
C GLY A 60 4.15 2.99 -19.68
N HIS A 61 3.36 1.98 -19.27
CA HIS A 61 1.90 1.97 -19.41
C HIS A 61 1.18 2.90 -18.44
N LEU A 62 -0.07 3.25 -18.73
CA LEU A 62 -0.93 4.03 -17.85
C LEU A 62 -1.33 3.22 -16.60
N GLU A 63 -1.61 3.91 -15.49
CA GLU A 63 -2.03 3.30 -14.21
C GLU A 63 -3.22 2.33 -14.39
N ARG A 64 -4.23 2.72 -15.16
CA ARG A 64 -5.40 1.87 -15.48
C ARG A 64 -5.03 0.56 -16.19
N VAL A 65 -3.94 0.52 -16.94
CA VAL A 65 -3.47 -0.71 -17.59
C VAL A 65 -2.91 -1.67 -16.54
N TYR A 66 -2.10 -1.17 -15.61
CA TYR A 66 -1.62 -1.98 -14.48
C TYR A 66 -2.77 -2.45 -13.60
N GLN A 67 -3.72 -1.58 -13.27
CA GLN A 67 -4.90 -1.96 -12.48
C GLN A 67 -5.63 -3.16 -13.12
N ARG A 68 -5.93 -3.09 -14.42
CA ARG A 68 -6.58 -4.20 -15.15
C ARG A 68 -5.75 -5.48 -15.15
N ALA A 69 -4.44 -5.36 -15.33
CA ALA A 69 -3.54 -6.51 -15.32
C ALA A 69 -3.45 -7.16 -13.93
N ILE A 70 -3.42 -6.35 -12.87
CA ILE A 70 -3.43 -6.82 -11.48
C ILE A 70 -4.76 -7.49 -11.14
N ALA A 71 -5.88 -6.91 -11.53
CA ALA A 71 -7.21 -7.53 -11.37
C ALA A 71 -7.23 -8.94 -11.97
N LYS A 72 -6.77 -9.07 -13.23
CA LYS A 72 -6.64 -10.38 -13.90
C LYS A 72 -5.70 -11.33 -13.15
N ARG A 73 -4.54 -10.85 -12.70
CA ARG A 73 -3.55 -11.68 -12.00
C ARG A 73 -4.07 -12.17 -10.64
N LEU A 74 -4.77 -11.32 -9.89
CA LEU A 74 -5.42 -11.69 -8.64
C LEU A 74 -6.49 -12.77 -8.87
N GLN A 75 -7.27 -12.63 -9.94
CA GLN A 75 -8.26 -13.64 -10.33
C GLN A 75 -7.61 -15.00 -10.67
N GLU A 76 -6.53 -15.01 -11.45
CA GLU A 76 -5.76 -16.23 -11.79
C GLU A 76 -5.21 -16.92 -10.54
N LEU A 77 -4.74 -16.13 -9.57
CA LEU A 77 -4.26 -16.61 -8.28
C LEU A 77 -5.40 -16.99 -7.31
N ARG A 78 -6.67 -16.87 -7.73
CA ARG A 78 -7.87 -17.10 -6.91
C ARG A 78 -7.88 -16.28 -5.61
N ILE A 79 -7.45 -15.03 -5.71
CA ILE A 79 -7.50 -14.05 -4.63
C ILE A 79 -8.72 -13.17 -4.85
N SER A 80 -9.66 -13.17 -3.89
CA SER A 80 -10.86 -12.34 -3.97
C SER A 80 -10.53 -10.86 -3.79
N TYR A 81 -11.15 -9.99 -4.58
CA TYR A 81 -10.95 -8.54 -4.48
C TYR A 81 -12.21 -7.76 -4.88
N ARG A 82 -12.26 -6.49 -4.46
CA ARG A 82 -13.18 -5.46 -4.97
C ARG A 82 -12.38 -4.29 -5.51
N GLU A 83 -12.79 -3.74 -6.64
CA GLU A 83 -12.15 -2.57 -7.24
C GLU A 83 -12.83 -1.27 -6.80
N GLN A 84 -12.09 -0.15 -6.89
CA GLN A 84 -12.62 1.21 -6.73
C GLN A 84 -13.39 1.38 -5.43
N VAL A 85 -12.68 1.17 -4.33
CA VAL A 85 -13.24 1.11 -2.99
C VAL A 85 -13.30 2.51 -2.40
N LEU A 86 -14.50 2.95 -2.05
CA LEU A 86 -14.73 4.29 -1.55
C LEU A 86 -14.00 4.53 -0.23
N THR A 87 -13.12 5.54 -0.22
CA THR A 87 -12.57 6.12 1.00
C THR A 87 -13.12 7.52 1.20
N SER A 88 -13.60 7.79 2.41
CA SER A 88 -14.04 9.12 2.82
C SER A 88 -12.84 9.99 3.14
N VAL A 89 -12.88 11.25 2.74
CA VAL A 89 -11.91 12.25 3.21
C VAL A 89 -12.51 12.94 4.44
N PRO A 90 -12.13 12.55 5.67
CA PRO A 90 -12.64 13.23 6.86
C PRO A 90 -12.08 14.65 6.91
N PHE A 91 -12.95 15.63 7.15
CA PHE A 91 -12.58 17.00 7.45
C PHE A 91 -13.52 17.53 8.55
N HIS A 92 -12.99 17.62 9.78
CA HIS A 92 -13.81 17.79 10.99
C HIS A 92 -14.90 16.70 11.09
N SER A 93 -16.16 17.09 11.29
CA SER A 93 -17.33 16.21 11.36
C SER A 93 -17.96 15.90 9.99
N THR A 94 -17.37 16.36 8.88
CA THR A 94 -17.96 16.28 7.55
C THR A 94 -17.00 15.61 6.55
N SER A 95 -17.50 14.70 5.72
CA SER A 95 -16.74 14.15 4.60
C SER A 95 -16.74 15.15 3.44
N ILE A 96 -15.58 15.70 3.07
CA ILE A 96 -15.46 16.75 2.03
C ILE A 96 -15.15 16.22 0.62
N GLY A 97 -14.95 14.91 0.48
CA GLY A 97 -14.64 14.31 -0.80
C GLY A 97 -14.78 12.80 -0.80
N LYS A 98 -14.80 12.23 -1.99
CA LYS A 98 -14.78 10.78 -2.26
C LYS A 98 -13.51 10.47 -3.04
N HIS A 99 -12.65 9.64 -2.48
CA HIS A 99 -11.57 9.01 -3.25
C HIS A 99 -11.87 7.52 -3.37
N TYR A 100 -11.28 6.88 -4.36
CA TYR A 100 -11.40 5.44 -4.55
C TYR A 100 -10.01 4.85 -4.51
N LEU A 101 -9.82 3.87 -3.62
CA LEU A 101 -8.64 3.04 -3.61
C LEU A 101 -8.79 1.96 -4.68
N ASP A 102 -7.69 1.56 -5.31
CA ASP A 102 -7.75 0.65 -6.44
C ASP A 102 -8.37 -0.70 -6.09
N PHE A 103 -7.95 -1.31 -4.97
CA PHE A 103 -8.43 -2.63 -4.55
C PHE A 103 -8.61 -2.78 -3.04
N LEU A 104 -9.64 -3.53 -2.64
CA LEU A 104 -9.71 -4.21 -1.35
C LEU A 104 -9.64 -5.72 -1.58
N VAL A 105 -8.62 -6.35 -1.03
CA VAL A 105 -8.24 -7.75 -1.24
C VAL A 105 -8.60 -8.58 -0.01
N GLU A 106 -9.36 -9.65 -0.23
CA GLU A 106 -9.88 -10.58 0.79
C GLU A 106 -10.46 -9.92 2.05
N ASP A 107 -11.05 -8.72 1.93
CA ASP A 107 -11.56 -7.94 3.07
C ASP A 107 -10.52 -7.67 4.17
N LYS A 108 -9.23 -7.68 3.83
CA LYS A 108 -8.10 -7.65 4.79
C LYS A 108 -7.01 -6.65 4.43
N LEU A 109 -6.77 -6.45 3.14
CA LEU A 109 -5.64 -5.67 2.62
C LEU A 109 -6.14 -4.69 1.58
N VAL A 110 -5.83 -3.42 1.74
CA VAL A 110 -6.10 -2.41 0.69
C VAL A 110 -4.86 -2.19 -0.18
N LEU A 111 -5.02 -2.12 -1.49
CA LEU A 111 -3.92 -1.93 -2.44
C LEU A 111 -4.21 -0.69 -3.29
N GLU A 112 -3.25 0.23 -3.31
CA GLU A 112 -3.26 1.44 -4.13
C GLU A 112 -2.08 1.42 -5.08
N LEU A 113 -2.33 1.67 -6.37
CA LEU A 113 -1.32 1.69 -7.41
C LEU A 113 -1.00 3.14 -7.80
N LYS A 114 0.26 3.36 -8.17
CA LYS A 114 0.76 4.61 -8.73
C LYS A 114 1.70 4.32 -9.90
N GLN A 115 1.80 5.27 -10.82
CA GLN A 115 2.77 5.23 -11.91
C GLN A 115 3.55 6.55 -12.02
N ARG A 116 4.85 6.46 -12.36
CA ARG A 116 5.82 7.58 -12.56
C ARG A 116 6.08 8.50 -11.37
N GLN A 117 5.19 8.60 -10.39
CA GLN A 117 5.38 9.41 -9.19
C GLN A 117 6.09 8.62 -8.10
N ARG A 118 7.01 9.27 -7.36
CA ARG A 118 7.53 8.71 -6.09
C ARG A 118 6.35 8.43 -5.16
N LEU A 119 6.50 7.45 -4.28
CA LEU A 119 5.58 7.18 -3.18
C LEU A 119 5.17 8.51 -2.52
N SER A 120 3.87 8.84 -2.57
CA SER A 120 3.37 10.16 -2.19
C SER A 120 2.66 10.12 -0.85
N ARG A 121 2.76 11.21 -0.08
CA ARG A 121 2.03 11.35 1.18
C ARG A 121 0.52 11.26 0.99
N ALA A 122 0.01 11.78 -0.13
CA ALA A 122 -1.40 11.67 -0.47
C ALA A 122 -1.87 10.20 -0.58
N GLY A 123 -1.08 9.32 -1.20
CA GLY A 123 -1.41 7.89 -1.28
C GLY A 123 -1.37 7.20 0.09
N ILE A 124 -0.41 7.56 0.94
CA ILE A 124 -0.34 7.07 2.32
C ILE A 124 -1.55 7.51 3.13
N ASP A 125 -1.90 8.79 3.07
CA ASP A 125 -3.04 9.37 3.80
C ASP A 125 -4.38 8.77 3.34
N GLN A 126 -4.53 8.47 2.04
CA GLN A 126 -5.70 7.77 1.50
C GLN A 126 -5.86 6.35 2.07
N ILE A 127 -4.76 5.59 2.09
CA ILE A 127 -4.76 4.24 2.68
C ILE A 127 -5.07 4.31 4.17
N LEU A 128 -4.38 5.16 4.94
CA LEU A 128 -4.60 5.30 6.38
C LEU A 128 -6.05 5.70 6.69
N GLY A 129 -6.60 6.66 5.96
CA GLY A 129 -8.00 7.07 6.13
C GLY A 129 -8.97 5.90 5.96
N TYR A 130 -8.74 5.04 4.97
CA TYR A 130 -9.55 3.85 4.77
C TYR A 130 -9.35 2.81 5.87
N LEU A 131 -8.11 2.52 6.24
CA LEU A 131 -7.78 1.57 7.32
C LEU A 131 -8.43 1.99 8.64
N HIS A 132 -8.39 3.27 9.00
CA HIS A 132 -9.04 3.78 10.20
C HIS A 132 -10.57 3.66 10.12
N ALA A 133 -11.19 4.05 9.01
CA ALA A 133 -12.64 4.00 8.84
C ALA A 133 -13.20 2.56 8.85
N THR A 134 -12.38 1.58 8.46
CA THR A 134 -12.80 0.17 8.31
C THR A 134 -12.22 -0.77 9.35
N HIS A 135 -11.38 -0.26 10.26
CA HIS A 135 -10.61 -1.05 11.24
C HIS A 135 -9.70 -2.12 10.61
N LEU A 136 -9.42 -2.00 9.31
CA LEU A 136 -8.40 -2.83 8.66
C LEU A 136 -7.01 -2.39 9.10
N GLN A 137 -6.08 -3.33 9.07
CA GLN A 137 -4.77 -3.13 9.65
C GLN A 137 -3.65 -2.99 8.62
N LEU A 138 -3.88 -3.35 7.36
CA LEU A 138 -2.84 -3.42 6.34
C LEU A 138 -3.26 -2.77 5.02
N GLY A 139 -2.41 -1.89 4.51
CA GLY A 139 -2.45 -1.41 3.14
C GLY A 139 -1.10 -1.56 2.44
N ILE A 140 -1.14 -1.59 1.11
CA ILE A 140 0.03 -1.57 0.24
C ILE A 140 -0.11 -0.40 -0.73
N LEU A 141 0.88 0.49 -0.73
CA LEU A 141 1.05 1.49 -1.78
C LEU A 141 2.15 1.00 -2.72
N ALA A 142 1.83 0.78 -3.99
CA ALA A 142 2.78 0.27 -4.98
C ALA A 142 2.97 1.26 -6.13
N THR A 143 4.21 1.41 -6.57
CA THR A 143 4.59 2.26 -7.70
C THR A 143 5.37 1.46 -8.73
N PHE A 144 4.90 1.50 -9.98
CA PHE A 144 5.64 0.97 -11.13
C PHE A 144 6.63 2.02 -11.64
N THR A 145 7.92 1.68 -11.63
CA THR A 145 9.04 2.56 -12.02
C THR A 145 9.87 1.91 -13.14
N PRO A 146 10.75 2.67 -13.84
CA PRO A 146 11.66 2.08 -14.81
C PRO A 146 12.56 0.98 -14.23
N GLY A 147 12.88 1.04 -12.93
CA GLY A 147 13.73 0.06 -12.24
C GLY A 147 12.98 -1.09 -11.58
N GLY A 148 11.66 -1.22 -11.80
CA GLY A 148 10.84 -2.25 -11.17
C GLY A 148 9.67 -1.72 -10.34
N VAL A 149 9.05 -2.63 -9.59
CA VAL A 149 8.02 -2.31 -8.60
C VAL A 149 8.69 -1.86 -7.30
N THR A 150 8.31 -0.69 -6.81
CA THR A 150 8.60 -0.23 -5.46
C THR A 150 7.29 -0.19 -4.66
N TYR A 151 7.32 -0.50 -3.37
CA TYR A 151 6.10 -0.53 -2.56
C TYR A 151 6.37 -0.24 -1.08
N LEU A 152 5.32 0.18 -0.37
CA LEU A 152 5.30 0.33 1.09
C LEU A 152 4.16 -0.51 1.68
N ARG A 153 4.44 -1.16 2.82
CA ARG A 153 3.39 -1.72 3.68
C ARG A 153 3.04 -0.69 4.74
N ILE A 154 1.78 -0.29 4.76
CA ILE A 154 1.25 0.71 5.70
C ILE A 154 0.41 -0.05 6.71
N VAL A 155 0.72 0.16 7.99
CA VAL A 155 0.09 -0.56 9.09
C VAL A 155 -0.73 0.39 9.95
N ASN A 156 -1.97 0.01 10.20
CA ASN A 156 -2.83 0.62 11.21
C ASN A 156 -2.92 -0.33 12.41
N THR A 157 -1.96 -0.22 13.33
CA THR A 157 -2.07 -0.85 14.64
C THR A 157 -2.92 0.05 15.54
N PRO A 158 -3.98 -0.47 16.19
CA PRO A 158 -4.57 0.23 17.32
C PRO A 158 -3.44 0.58 18.28
N GLY A 159 -3.34 1.84 18.69
CA GLY A 159 -2.40 2.22 19.75
C GLY A 159 -2.64 1.29 20.92
N HIS A 160 -1.60 0.61 21.40
CA HIS A 160 -1.65 0.03 22.75
C HIS A 160 -1.97 1.20 23.68
N ILE A 161 -3.23 1.29 24.10
CA ILE A 161 -3.59 2.00 25.32
C ILE A 161 -3.15 1.05 26.43
N SER A 162 -1.85 1.07 26.71
CA SER A 162 -1.31 0.58 27.98
C SER A 162 -1.61 1.61 29.07
#